data_AF-A0A854DW28-F1
#
_entry.id   AF-A0A854DW28-F1
#
_cell.length_a   1.000
_cell.length_b   1.000
_cell.length_c   1.000
_cell.angle_alpha   90.00
_cell.angle_beta   90.00
_cell.angle_gamma   90.00
#
_symmetry.space_group_name_H-M   'P 1'
#
loop_
_entity.id
_entity.type
_entity.pdbx_description
1 polymer ?
#
loop_
_entity_poly.entity_id
_entity_poly.type
_entity_poly.pdbx_seq_one_letter_code
_entity_poly.pdbx_strand_id
1 'polypeptide(L)'
;YKGSLVWGIDPPGNDGMSYGLFTSKGEKISDKAPASAYFAIWWDGELVRELLDHDWDGTSGRPKIEKWDAENGCLKTIFQPAGVLSNNGTKGNPVLQANLFGDWREEVIWRTEDSSALRIYTTTHLTRHRFYTLMHDPVYRLGIAWQNTDYN
;
A
#
# COMPACT_ATOMS: atom_id res chain seq x y z
N TYR A 1 15.04 -12.89 -2.45
CA TYR A 1 15.70 -11.97 -3.41
C TYR A 1 16.12 -10.69 -2.69
N LYS A 2 17.21 -10.01 -3.11
CA LYS A 2 17.59 -8.69 -2.56
C LYS A 2 17.16 -7.61 -3.55
N GLY A 3 16.27 -6.72 -3.12
CA GLY A 3 15.66 -5.68 -3.96
C GLY A 3 14.17 -5.93 -4.17
N SER A 4 13.54 -5.09 -5.00
CA SER A 4 12.11 -5.16 -5.27
C SER A 4 11.74 -6.31 -6.19
N LEU A 5 10.57 -6.87 -5.96
CA LEU A 5 9.82 -7.56 -7.02
C LEU A 5 9.01 -6.53 -7.79
N VAL A 6 8.73 -6.81 -9.06
CA VAL A 6 7.97 -5.95 -9.97
C VAL A 6 6.90 -6.77 -10.67
N TRP A 7 5.71 -6.20 -10.84
CA TRP A 7 4.59 -6.84 -11.51
C TRP A 7 3.67 -5.81 -12.15
N GLY A 8 2.75 -6.30 -12.98
CA GLY A 8 1.64 -5.53 -13.52
C GLY A 8 0.37 -6.37 -13.49
N ILE A 9 -0.76 -5.72 -13.24
CA ILE A 9 -2.10 -6.30 -13.30
C ILE A 9 -3.07 -5.27 -13.89
N ASP A 10 -4.23 -5.72 -14.35
CA ASP A 10 -5.33 -4.83 -14.69
C ASP A 10 -5.91 -4.13 -13.45
N PRO A 11 -6.38 -2.87 -13.59
CA PRO A 11 -7.10 -2.20 -12.52
C PRO A 11 -8.52 -2.79 -12.32
N PRO A 12 -9.17 -2.51 -11.16
CA PRO A 12 -10.54 -2.96 -10.92
C PRO A 12 -11.51 -2.55 -12.04
N GLY A 13 -12.41 -3.48 -12.41
CA GLY A 13 -13.41 -3.26 -13.47
C GLY A 13 -12.94 -3.54 -14.90
N ASN A 14 -11.77 -4.17 -15.09
CA ASN A 14 -11.26 -4.69 -16.37
C ASN A 14 -11.20 -6.22 -16.38
N ASP A 15 -10.50 -6.79 -17.37
CA ASP A 15 -10.38 -8.24 -17.63
C ASP A 15 -9.69 -9.03 -16.50
N GLY A 16 -9.07 -8.35 -15.53
CA GLY A 16 -8.44 -8.96 -14.36
C GLY A 16 -7.16 -9.71 -14.70
N MET A 17 -6.45 -9.28 -15.75
CA MET A 17 -5.25 -9.93 -16.23
C MET A 17 -4.07 -9.71 -15.27
N SER A 18 -3.24 -10.75 -15.12
CA SER A 18 -1.92 -10.68 -14.51
C SER A 18 -0.86 -10.71 -15.61
N TYR A 19 0.05 -9.73 -15.58
CA TYR A 19 1.17 -9.64 -16.53
C TYR A 19 2.47 -10.26 -16.00
N GLY A 20 2.39 -10.94 -14.85
CA GLY A 20 3.48 -11.70 -14.25
C GLY A 20 4.21 -10.96 -13.12
N LEU A 21 4.88 -11.75 -12.29
CA LEU A 21 5.73 -11.30 -11.19
C LEU A 21 7.18 -11.60 -11.51
N PHE A 22 8.04 -10.60 -11.36
CA PHE A 22 9.45 -10.68 -11.71
C PHE A 22 10.31 -10.12 -10.58
N THR A 23 11.58 -10.51 -10.56
CA THR A 23 12.62 -9.76 -9.84
C THR A 23 12.94 -8.47 -10.58
N SER A 24 13.55 -7.50 -9.90
CA SER A 24 14.08 -6.29 -10.53
C SER A 24 15.17 -6.55 -11.60
N LYS A 25 15.62 -7.80 -11.77
CA LYS A 25 16.58 -8.23 -12.80
C LYS A 25 15.93 -8.88 -14.02
N GLY A 26 14.59 -8.95 -14.06
CA GLY A 26 13.83 -9.55 -15.16
C GLY A 26 13.65 -11.07 -15.06
N GLU A 27 14.06 -11.70 -13.97
CA GLU A 27 13.76 -13.12 -13.71
C GLU A 27 12.29 -13.27 -13.34
N LYS A 28 11.53 -14.05 -14.12
CA LYS A 28 10.12 -14.32 -13.86
C LYS A 28 9.97 -15.33 -12.72
N ILE A 29 9.20 -14.95 -11.71
CA ILE A 29 8.89 -15.78 -10.54
C ILE A 29 7.58 -16.53 -10.74
N SER A 30 6.56 -15.87 -11.28
CA SER A 30 5.21 -16.44 -11.45
C SER A 30 4.45 -15.74 -12.58
N ASP A 31 3.55 -16.47 -13.23
CA ASP A 31 2.53 -15.88 -14.13
C ASP A 31 1.46 -15.11 -13.35
N LYS A 32 1.19 -15.50 -12.10
CA LYS A 32 0.21 -14.87 -11.22
C LYS A 32 0.92 -13.91 -10.26
N ALA A 33 0.72 -12.62 -10.49
CA ALA A 33 1.19 -11.53 -9.63
C ALA A 33 0.32 -11.37 -8.38
N PRO A 34 0.81 -10.65 -7.35
CA PRO A 34 -0.04 -10.12 -6.30
C PRO A 34 -1.21 -9.33 -6.90
N ALA A 35 -2.42 -9.53 -6.36
CA ALA A 35 -3.64 -8.89 -6.85
C ALA A 35 -3.79 -7.43 -6.42
N SER A 36 -2.80 -6.87 -5.74
CA SER A 36 -2.68 -5.46 -5.43
C SER A 36 -1.47 -4.89 -6.16
N ALA A 37 -1.65 -3.78 -6.87
CA ALA A 37 -0.59 -3.07 -7.60
C ALA A 37 -0.78 -1.56 -7.47
N TYR A 38 -0.98 -1.12 -6.23
CA TYR A 38 -1.36 0.25 -5.93
C TYR A 38 -0.29 0.94 -5.07
N PHE A 39 -0.50 1.08 -3.77
CA PHE A 39 0.52 1.61 -2.87
C PHE A 39 1.31 0.48 -2.22
N ALA A 40 2.57 0.77 -1.89
CA ALA A 40 3.36 -0.04 -0.98
C ALA A 40 3.62 0.77 0.30
N ILE A 41 3.49 0.13 1.46
CA ILE A 41 3.56 0.77 2.77
C ILE A 41 4.44 -0.05 3.72
N TRP A 42 5.31 0.61 4.48
CA TRP A 42 5.95 -0.03 5.63
C TRP A 42 5.04 0.05 6.83
N TRP A 43 4.40 -1.07 7.19
CA TRP A 43 3.38 -1.12 8.23
C TRP A 43 3.80 -1.98 9.41
N ASP A 44 4.33 -3.18 9.19
CA ASP A 44 4.71 -4.07 10.28
C ASP A 44 6.16 -3.86 10.77
N GLY A 45 6.69 -4.82 11.53
CA GLY A 45 8.03 -4.69 12.15
C GLY A 45 9.20 -5.12 11.26
N GLU A 46 8.93 -5.77 10.13
CA GLU A 46 9.93 -6.36 9.24
C GLU A 46 10.42 -5.36 8.17
N LEU A 47 11.42 -5.76 7.37
CA LEU A 47 11.98 -4.91 6.31
C LEU A 47 11.31 -5.13 4.94
N VAL A 48 10.43 -6.12 4.84
CA VAL A 48 9.55 -6.29 3.68
C VAL A 48 8.49 -5.20 3.74
N ARG A 49 8.09 -4.69 2.58
CA ARG A 49 7.03 -3.67 2.48
C ARG A 49 5.69 -4.37 2.21
N GLU A 50 4.66 -3.95 2.92
CA GLU A 50 3.28 -4.37 2.71
C GLU A 50 2.67 -3.61 1.52
N LEU A 51 1.48 -4.04 1.09
CA LEU A 51 0.72 -3.41 0.00
C LEU A 51 -0.54 -2.77 0.57
N LEU A 52 -0.83 -1.54 0.12
CA LEU A 52 -2.02 -0.78 0.48
C LEU A 52 -2.92 -0.66 -0.73
N ASP A 53 -4.17 -1.05 -0.56
CA ASP A 53 -5.19 -1.04 -1.61
C ASP A 53 -6.60 -0.96 -0.99
N HIS A 54 -7.61 -1.37 -1.74
CA HIS A 54 -8.98 -1.48 -1.27
C HIS A 54 -9.73 -2.63 -1.95
N ASP A 55 -10.84 -3.04 -1.35
CA ASP A 55 -11.86 -3.84 -2.03
C ASP A 55 -12.88 -2.89 -2.67
N TRP A 56 -12.92 -2.82 -4.01
CA TRP A 56 -13.88 -2.02 -4.78
C TRP A 56 -15.17 -2.81 -5.03
N ASP A 57 -16.33 -2.24 -4.69
CA ASP A 57 -17.64 -2.89 -4.92
C ASP A 57 -18.41 -2.34 -6.13
N GLY A 58 -17.81 -1.45 -6.92
CA GLY A 58 -18.47 -0.74 -8.02
C GLY A 58 -18.96 0.66 -7.65
N THR A 59 -19.08 0.96 -6.35
CA THR A 59 -19.57 2.24 -5.82
C THR A 59 -18.59 2.88 -4.84
N SER A 60 -18.02 2.08 -3.95
CA SER A 60 -17.14 2.52 -2.87
C SER A 60 -16.02 1.53 -2.64
N GLY A 61 -14.96 2.00 -1.97
CA GLY A 61 -13.78 1.20 -1.69
C GLY A 61 -13.50 1.06 -0.20
N ARG A 62 -13.38 -0.18 0.27
CA ARG A 62 -12.98 -0.49 1.65
C ARG A 62 -11.47 -0.66 1.73
N PRO A 63 -10.73 0.27 2.35
CA PRO A 63 -9.28 0.24 2.34
C PRO A 63 -8.71 -0.93 3.15
N LYS A 64 -7.58 -1.47 2.70
CA LYS A 64 -6.88 -2.58 3.32
C LYS A 64 -5.37 -2.47 3.16
N ILE A 65 -4.65 -3.08 4.10
CA ILE A 65 -3.22 -3.36 4.00
C ILE A 65 -3.04 -4.87 3.99
N GLU A 66 -2.29 -5.37 3.02
CA GLU A 66 -2.04 -6.77 2.77
C GLU A 66 -0.53 -7.07 2.79
N LYS A 67 -0.16 -8.26 3.27
CA LYS A 67 1.21 -8.76 3.22
C LYS A 67 1.30 -9.90 2.23
N TRP A 68 2.35 -9.90 1.41
CA TRP A 68 2.63 -10.98 0.46
C TRP A 68 3.23 -12.19 1.19
N ASP A 69 2.52 -13.31 1.13
CA ASP A 69 3.02 -14.62 1.53
C ASP A 69 3.79 -15.23 0.35
N ALA A 70 5.10 -15.05 0.35
CA ALA A 70 5.97 -15.52 -0.73
C ALA A 70 6.06 -17.05 -0.82
N GLU A 71 5.80 -17.76 0.28
CA GLU A 71 5.82 -19.24 0.32
C GLU A 71 4.60 -19.81 -0.41
N ASN A 72 3.43 -19.22 -0.15
CA ASN A 72 2.16 -19.69 -0.72
C ASN A 72 1.72 -18.94 -1.98
N GLY A 73 2.40 -17.85 -2.33
CA GLY A 73 2.09 -17.02 -3.49
C GLY A 73 0.74 -16.32 -3.40
N CYS A 74 0.39 -15.78 -2.22
CA CYS A 74 -0.90 -15.12 -1.99
C CYS A 74 -0.80 -13.87 -1.10
N LEU A 75 -1.80 -12.99 -1.19
CA LEU A 75 -1.94 -11.84 -0.30
C LEU A 75 -2.76 -12.21 0.94
N LYS A 76 -2.33 -11.72 2.09
CA LYS A 76 -3.05 -11.83 3.36
C LYS A 76 -3.35 -10.44 3.90
N THR A 77 -4.63 -10.14 4.10
CA THR A 77 -5.05 -8.90 4.77
C THR A 77 -4.58 -8.89 6.22
N ILE A 78 -3.84 -7.84 6.60
CA ILE A 78 -3.33 -7.65 7.96
C ILE A 78 -3.97 -6.44 8.66
N PHE A 79 -4.60 -5.54 7.91
CA PHE A 79 -5.30 -4.39 8.45
C PHE A 79 -6.42 -3.96 7.51
N GLN A 80 -7.65 -3.84 8.03
CA GLN A 80 -8.82 -3.36 7.28
C GLN A 80 -9.76 -2.62 8.25
N PRO A 81 -9.58 -1.31 8.45
CA PRO A 81 -10.36 -0.55 9.41
C PRO A 81 -11.81 -0.34 8.94
N ALA A 82 -12.76 -0.40 9.87
CA ALA A 82 -14.17 -0.13 9.59
C ALA A 82 -14.50 1.38 9.65
N GLY A 83 -15.57 1.80 8.96
CA GLY A 83 -16.09 3.17 9.02
C GLY A 83 -15.25 4.21 8.27
N VAL A 84 -14.43 3.77 7.32
CA VAL A 84 -13.62 4.63 6.44
C VAL A 84 -13.68 4.14 5.00
N LEU A 85 -13.44 5.05 4.06
CA LEU A 85 -13.45 4.75 2.63
C LEU A 85 -12.16 5.23 1.95
N SER A 86 -11.78 4.54 0.88
CA SER A 86 -10.79 5.04 -0.08
C SER A 86 -11.38 6.16 -0.96
N ASN A 87 -10.51 6.85 -1.70
CA ASN A 87 -10.86 7.99 -2.54
C ASN A 87 -10.70 7.66 -4.04
N ASN A 88 -11.27 8.53 -4.89
CA ASN A 88 -11.07 8.57 -6.34
C ASN A 88 -11.50 7.30 -7.10
N GLY A 89 -12.59 6.67 -6.65
CA GLY A 89 -13.20 5.54 -7.34
C GLY A 89 -12.30 4.31 -7.36
N THR A 90 -12.13 3.69 -8.53
CA THR A 90 -11.29 2.50 -8.73
C THR A 90 -9.81 2.72 -8.44
N LYS A 91 -9.35 3.98 -8.33
CA LYS A 91 -7.98 4.28 -7.92
C LYS A 91 -7.74 3.86 -6.48
N GLY A 92 -8.69 4.10 -5.58
CA GLY A 92 -8.57 3.60 -4.21
C GLY A 92 -7.56 4.35 -3.33
N ASN A 93 -7.30 5.62 -3.62
CA ASN A 93 -6.33 6.43 -2.89
C ASN A 93 -6.63 6.49 -1.37
N PRO A 94 -5.62 6.45 -0.49
CA PRO A 94 -5.76 7.06 0.83
C PRO A 94 -5.91 8.59 0.71
N VAL A 95 -6.32 9.25 1.79
CA VAL A 95 -6.17 10.72 1.87
C VAL A 95 -4.69 11.09 1.84
N LEU A 96 -3.86 10.33 2.56
CA LEU A 96 -2.40 10.44 2.54
C LEU A 96 -1.79 9.16 3.10
N GLN A 97 -0.67 8.69 2.53
CA GLN A 97 0.26 7.78 3.18
C GLN A 97 1.58 8.52 3.43
N ALA A 98 2.04 8.58 4.67
CA ALA A 98 3.31 9.22 5.03
C ALA A 98 3.80 8.77 6.41
N ASN A 99 5.11 8.73 6.62
CA ASN A 99 5.70 8.78 7.97
C ASN A 99 5.43 10.18 8.56
N LEU A 100 4.39 10.32 9.37
CA LEU A 100 3.98 11.62 9.92
C LEU A 100 4.60 11.85 11.30
N PHE A 101 4.71 10.79 12.09
CA PHE A 101 5.22 10.82 13.44
C PHE A 101 5.65 9.42 13.90
N GLY A 102 6.19 9.32 15.12
CA GLY A 102 6.65 8.03 15.65
C GLY A 102 8.01 7.65 15.08
N ASP A 103 8.14 6.39 14.65
CA ASP A 103 9.40 5.88 14.09
C ASP A 103 9.43 5.96 12.55
N TRP A 104 10.01 4.97 11.88
CA TRP A 104 10.24 5.00 10.44
C TRP A 104 9.04 4.51 9.63
N ARG A 105 8.09 3.81 10.24
CA ARG A 105 6.93 3.24 9.55
C ARG A 105 5.94 4.34 9.16
N GLU A 106 5.08 4.01 8.22
CA GLU A 106 4.23 4.99 7.56
C GLU A 106 2.83 4.98 8.18
N GLU A 107 2.33 6.15 8.55
CA GLU A 107 0.91 6.34 8.83
C GLU A 107 0.11 6.37 7.54
N VAL A 108 -1.18 6.05 7.67
CA VAL A 108 -2.16 6.18 6.60
C VAL A 108 -3.40 6.91 7.08
N ILE A 109 -3.89 7.83 6.26
CA ILE A 109 -5.09 8.63 6.51
C ILE A 109 -6.20 8.19 5.55
N TRP A 110 -7.38 7.91 6.09
CA TRP A 110 -8.60 7.77 5.31
C TRP A 110 -9.70 8.68 5.86
N ARG A 111 -10.66 9.04 5.00
CA ARG A 111 -11.87 9.77 5.41
C ARG A 111 -12.86 8.80 6.05
N THR A 112 -13.63 9.28 7.02
CA THR A 112 -14.85 8.55 7.44
C THR A 112 -15.83 8.45 6.28
N GLU A 113 -16.74 7.48 6.33
CA GLU A 113 -17.74 7.24 5.28
C GLU A 113 -18.52 8.52 4.91
N ASP A 114 -18.89 9.30 5.92
CA ASP A 114 -19.59 10.59 5.83
C ASP A 114 -18.66 11.81 5.64
N SER A 115 -17.34 11.58 5.61
CA SER A 115 -16.29 12.61 5.57
C SER A 115 -16.34 13.65 6.70
N SER A 116 -16.99 13.35 7.83
CA SER A 116 -17.02 14.24 9.01
C SER A 116 -15.67 14.31 9.73
N ALA A 117 -14.80 13.31 9.53
CA ALA A 117 -13.46 13.29 10.11
C ALA A 117 -12.44 12.59 9.19
N LEU A 118 -11.16 12.87 9.46
CA LEU A 118 -10.04 12.08 8.98
C LEU A 118 -9.57 11.15 10.10
N ARG A 119 -9.30 9.88 9.76
CA ARG A 119 -8.70 8.93 10.69
C ARG A 119 -7.27 8.63 10.26
N ILE A 120 -6.32 8.97 11.13
CA ILE A 120 -4.91 8.65 10.97
C ILE A 120 -4.66 7.34 11.72
N TYR A 121 -4.20 6.32 10.99
CA TYR A 121 -3.82 5.04 11.57
C TYR A 121 -2.30 4.95 11.62
N THR A 122 -1.79 4.53 12.76
CA THR A 122 -0.37 4.24 13.01
C THR A 122 -0.21 2.80 13.47
N THR A 123 0.95 2.22 13.23
CA THR A 123 1.23 0.82 13.55
C THR A 123 1.58 0.63 15.03
N THR A 124 1.15 -0.49 15.60
CA THR A 124 1.50 -0.92 16.96
C THR A 124 2.43 -2.13 16.97
N HIS A 125 2.86 -2.60 15.80
CA HIS A 125 3.80 -3.71 15.71
C HIS A 125 5.14 -3.30 16.33
N LEU A 126 5.83 -4.22 17.00
CA LEU A 126 7.19 -3.93 17.47
C LEU A 126 8.18 -4.14 16.33
N THR A 127 9.18 -3.28 16.23
CA THR A 127 10.29 -3.44 15.28
C THR A 127 11.62 -3.44 16.02
N ARG A 128 12.58 -4.22 15.50
CA ARG A 128 13.99 -4.20 15.94
C ARG A 128 14.86 -3.28 15.07
N HIS A 129 14.27 -2.69 14.04
CA HIS A 129 14.96 -1.88 13.05
C HIS A 129 14.81 -0.40 13.39
N ARG A 130 15.87 0.36 13.19
CA ARG A 130 15.88 1.81 13.40
C ARG A 130 16.41 2.49 12.16
N PHE A 131 15.59 3.38 11.59
CA PHE A 131 15.96 4.27 10.52
C PHE A 131 15.69 5.71 10.96
N TYR A 132 16.30 6.68 10.28
CA TYR A 132 15.85 8.06 10.40
C TYR A 132 14.40 8.16 9.91
N THR A 133 13.65 9.14 10.43
CA THR A 133 12.32 9.44 9.89
C THR A 133 12.40 9.59 8.38
N LEU A 134 11.45 8.99 7.66
CA LEU A 134 11.44 9.04 6.21
C LEU A 134 11.20 10.46 5.68
N MET A 135 10.66 11.36 6.50
CA MET A 135 10.48 12.77 6.15
C MET A 135 11.79 13.56 6.09
N HIS A 136 12.89 13.00 6.58
CA HIS A 136 14.24 13.53 6.38
C HIS A 136 15.01 12.83 5.25
N ASP A 137 14.41 11.84 4.58
CA ASP A 137 14.95 11.31 3.34
C ASP A 137 14.57 12.24 2.17
N PRO A 138 15.53 12.70 1.35
CA PRO A 138 15.28 13.69 0.32
C PRO A 138 14.38 13.18 -0.81
N VAL A 139 14.35 11.87 -1.09
CA VAL A 139 13.51 11.29 -2.15
C VAL A 139 12.10 11.09 -1.62
N TYR A 140 11.96 10.47 -0.44
CA TYR A 140 10.69 10.20 0.20
C TYR A 140 9.92 11.48 0.54
N ARG A 141 10.60 12.47 1.13
CA ARG A 141 9.96 13.75 1.50
C ARG A 141 9.39 14.48 0.29
N LEU A 142 10.10 14.44 -0.83
CA LEU A 142 9.58 14.98 -2.09
C LEU A 142 8.43 14.11 -2.61
N GLY A 143 8.53 12.79 -2.45
CA GLY A 143 7.43 11.81 -2.59
C GLY A 143 6.12 12.28 -2.00
N ILE A 144 6.15 12.66 -0.72
CA ILE A 144 4.97 13.14 0.00
C ILE A 144 4.45 14.46 -0.59
N ALA A 145 5.33 15.33 -1.08
CA ALA A 145 4.94 16.62 -1.66
C ALA A 145 4.19 16.48 -2.99
N TRP A 146 4.54 15.49 -3.82
CA TRP A 146 3.86 15.26 -5.10
C TRP A 146 2.80 14.17 -5.04
N GLN A 147 2.61 13.50 -3.89
CA GLN A 147 1.64 12.41 -3.78
C GLN A 147 0.27 12.80 -4.33
N ASN A 148 -0.25 14.01 -4.05
CA ASN A 148 -1.57 14.44 -4.52
C ASN A 148 -1.71 14.70 -6.04
N THR A 149 -0.66 14.50 -6.83
CA THR A 149 -0.61 14.91 -8.24
C THR A 149 -1.22 13.86 -9.14
N ASP A 150 -2.33 14.20 -9.80
CA ASP A 150 -3.01 13.38 -10.80
C ASP A 150 -3.40 11.98 -10.28
N TYR A 151 -2.75 10.92 -10.74
CA TYR A 151 -2.93 9.58 -10.20
C TYR A 151 -1.87 9.27 -9.15
N ASN A 152 -2.22 9.54 -7.89
CA ASN A 152 -1.44 9.07 -6.76
C ASN A 152 -1.43 7.55 -6.70
#